data_AF-A0A7V0JUM3-F1
#
_entry.id   AF-A0A7V0JUM3-F1
#
_cell.length_a   1.000
_cell.length_b   1.000
_cell.length_c   1.000
_cell.angle_alpha   90.00
_cell.angle_beta   90.00
_cell.angle_gamma   90.00
#
_symmetry.space_group_name_H-M   'P 1'
#
loop_
_entity.id
_entity.type
_entity.pdbx_description
1 polymer ?
#
loop_
_entity_poly.entity_id
_entity_poly.type
_entity_poly.pdbx_seq_one_letter_code
_entity_poly.pdbx_strand_id
1 'polypeptide(L)'
;MKSVAMISLLGLLLPLLGWGISLQRFASNGTHAGGFYWLDDPRLVQSAEWVFEDVPSRAEFVLTLEVLGYGPCGPYPERSLYLRLFYGSPGCTPWYALDMVMEAVGKEGEYTVYRGEKDLNWAAPAGCGTLAFKLVRMLPCDPHVGVNRASLHLGRKETHRAPPSPQEPKPHVPVVVKPVTPCISVPEVSCVHDGEELGRLGLAIRRISLTERVELPDTFSPSDAVILGPGHYLGELGAILNRYGMQDNQDWYKIALKPRQAAVAYFEPLGSLFYHVFITDPCGIVLTDISGGPASVCVAPCGEENCTYMLHIVRTRGEGKYLLSLFFVEPCR
;
A
#
# COMPACT_ATOMS: atom_id res chain seq x y z
N MET A 1 1.41 32.56 37.21
CA MET A 1 1.72 31.21 37.73
C MET A 1 0.40 30.43 37.84
N LYS A 2 0.10 29.60 36.83
CA LYS A 2 -1.02 28.66 36.88
C LYS A 2 -0.44 27.29 36.56
N SER A 3 -0.49 26.39 37.54
CA SER A 3 -0.03 25.01 37.41
C SER A 3 -0.76 24.32 36.27
N VAL A 4 0.01 23.83 35.30
CA VAL A 4 -0.45 22.86 34.31
C VAL A 4 -0.38 21.50 35.00
N ALA A 5 -1.54 20.87 35.18
CA ALA A 5 -1.63 19.50 35.66
C ALA A 5 -1.08 18.57 34.57
N MET A 6 0.05 17.95 34.86
CA MET A 6 0.64 16.88 34.05
C MET A 6 -0.21 15.62 34.28
N ILE A 7 -1.11 15.33 33.35
CA ILE A 7 -1.85 14.07 33.35
C ILE A 7 -0.87 13.00 32.88
N SER A 8 -0.22 12.36 33.87
CA SER A 8 0.63 11.20 33.67
C SER A 8 -0.20 10.09 33.02
N LEU A 9 0.27 9.58 31.88
CA LEU A 9 -0.24 8.39 31.22
C LEU A 9 0.06 7.16 32.10
N LEU A 10 -0.63 7.03 33.23
CA LEU A 10 -0.70 5.80 33.99
C LEU A 10 -1.96 5.07 33.54
N GLY A 11 -1.94 4.58 32.30
CA GLY A 11 -2.88 3.55 31.88
C GLY A 11 -2.77 2.40 32.86
N LEU A 12 -3.88 2.01 33.49
CA LEU A 12 -3.97 0.84 34.33
C LEU A 12 -3.44 -0.37 33.55
N LEU A 13 -2.21 -0.79 33.86
CA LEU A 13 -1.70 -2.12 33.56
C LEU A 13 -2.48 -3.12 34.42
N LEU A 14 -3.68 -3.49 33.96
CA LEU A 14 -4.26 -4.77 34.34
C LEU A 14 -3.39 -5.83 33.67
N PRO A 15 -2.70 -6.72 34.42
CA PRO A 15 -2.04 -7.86 33.82
C PRO A 15 -3.15 -8.79 33.36
N LEU A 16 -3.62 -8.61 32.12
CA LEU A 16 -4.34 -9.66 31.42
C LEU A 16 -3.45 -10.89 31.50
N LEU A 17 -3.99 -11.98 32.02
CA LEU A 17 -3.36 -13.30 32.11
C LEU A 17 -3.01 -13.80 30.71
N GLY A 18 -1.94 -13.24 30.16
CA GLY A 18 -1.37 -13.54 28.86
C GLY A 18 -0.40 -14.69 28.99
N TRP A 19 -0.26 -15.43 27.89
CA TRP A 19 0.93 -16.24 27.66
C TRP A 19 2.15 -15.35 27.97
N GLY A 20 3.19 -15.86 28.63
CA GLY A 20 4.34 -15.09 29.11
C GLY A 20 5.23 -14.45 28.02
N ILE A 21 4.63 -14.06 26.90
CA ILE A 21 5.24 -13.37 25.76
C ILE A 21 5.91 -12.11 26.28
N SER A 22 7.21 -12.03 26.04
CA SER A 22 8.04 -10.95 26.55
C SER A 22 8.63 -10.18 25.37
N LEU A 23 8.45 -8.85 25.37
CA LEU A 23 9.13 -7.98 24.42
C LEU A 23 10.58 -7.81 24.86
N GLN A 24 11.48 -8.47 24.13
CA GLN A 24 12.91 -8.52 24.47
C GLN A 24 13.65 -7.31 23.94
N ARG A 25 13.42 -6.97 22.67
CA ARG A 25 14.14 -5.88 22.00
C ARG A 25 13.20 -5.01 21.23
N PHE A 26 13.46 -3.71 21.30
CA PHE A 26 12.95 -2.72 20.37
C PHE A 26 14.14 -1.94 19.80
N ALA A 27 14.15 -1.73 18.47
CA ALA A 27 15.16 -0.92 17.80
C ALA A 27 14.54 -0.16 16.63
N SER A 28 15.10 0.99 16.29
CA SER A 28 14.69 1.76 15.11
C SER A 28 15.86 2.59 14.60
N ASN A 29 15.89 2.82 13.29
CA ASN A 29 16.77 3.81 12.64
C ASN A 29 16.05 5.13 12.32
N GLY A 30 14.84 5.33 12.85
CA GLY A 30 14.11 6.59 12.78
C GLY A 30 14.71 7.68 13.65
N THR A 31 14.27 8.93 13.45
CA THR A 31 14.73 10.09 14.21
C THR A 31 14.21 10.02 15.65
N HIS A 32 15.10 9.95 16.64
CA HIS A 32 14.66 9.85 18.04
C HIS A 32 14.35 11.24 18.64
N ALA A 33 13.09 11.48 19.00
CA ALA A 33 12.64 12.72 19.64
C ALA A 33 11.38 12.50 20.48
N GLY A 34 11.31 13.11 21.67
CA GLY A 34 10.12 13.07 22.53
C GLY A 34 9.75 11.68 23.07
N GLY A 35 10.69 10.74 23.15
CA GLY A 35 10.43 9.36 23.57
C GLY A 35 9.91 8.44 22.45
N PHE A 36 9.87 8.95 21.22
CA PHE A 36 9.48 8.20 20.02
C PHE A 36 10.63 8.16 19.02
N TYR A 37 10.63 7.12 18.19
CA TYR A 37 11.39 7.05 16.96
C TYR A 37 10.47 7.40 15.80
N TRP A 38 10.77 8.50 15.12
CA TRP A 38 9.98 9.02 14.03
C TRP A 38 10.47 8.43 12.71
N LEU A 39 9.55 7.75 12.02
CA LEU A 39 9.70 7.34 10.63
C LEU A 39 9.25 8.53 9.76
N ASP A 40 10.16 9.48 9.54
CA ASP A 40 9.95 10.79 8.91
C ASP A 40 10.73 10.99 7.61
N ASP A 41 11.64 10.08 7.24
CA ASP A 41 12.42 10.20 6.00
C ASP A 41 11.51 10.01 4.77
N PRO A 42 11.39 11.01 3.87
CA PRO A 42 10.53 10.93 2.69
C PRO A 42 11.00 9.88 1.67
N ARG A 43 12.23 9.37 1.80
CA ARG A 43 12.75 8.25 0.99
C ARG A 43 12.29 6.88 1.51
N LEU A 44 11.57 6.83 2.63
CA LEU A 44 10.98 5.62 3.22
C LEU A 44 12.01 4.53 3.58
N VAL A 45 13.23 4.95 3.94
CA VAL A 45 14.34 4.04 4.32
C VAL A 45 14.41 3.73 5.82
N GLN A 46 13.54 4.35 6.62
CA GLN A 46 13.48 4.16 8.06
C GLN A 46 12.50 3.04 8.43
N SER A 47 12.78 2.38 9.56
CA SER A 47 12.03 1.25 10.08
C SER A 47 12.11 1.17 11.59
N ALA A 48 11.18 0.44 12.19
CA ALA A 48 11.19 0.08 13.61
C ALA A 48 10.95 -1.42 13.77
N GLU A 49 11.60 -2.04 14.74
CA GLU A 49 11.60 -3.48 14.94
C GLU A 49 11.35 -3.86 16.39
N TRP A 50 10.39 -4.77 16.60
CA TRP A 50 10.08 -5.39 17.89
C TRP A 50 10.43 -6.87 17.81
N VAL A 51 11.10 -7.40 18.84
CA VAL A 51 11.42 -8.84 18.94
C VAL A 51 10.83 -9.40 20.23
N PHE A 52 9.98 -10.40 20.06
CA PHE A 52 9.31 -11.12 21.14
C PHE A 52 9.93 -12.50 21.35
N GLU A 53 10.05 -12.89 22.61
CA GLU A 53 10.36 -14.25 23.05
C GLU A 53 9.14 -14.90 23.69
N ASP A 54 9.24 -16.21 23.90
CA ASP A 54 8.21 -17.05 24.51
C ASP A 54 6.87 -17.00 23.74
N VAL A 55 6.94 -16.74 22.43
CA VAL A 55 5.77 -16.70 21.54
C VAL A 55 5.34 -18.12 21.21
N PRO A 56 4.14 -18.54 21.62
CA PRO A 56 3.65 -19.88 21.36
C PRO A 56 3.58 -20.17 19.86
N SER A 57 4.09 -21.33 19.45
CA SER A 57 3.91 -21.81 18.08
C SER A 57 2.49 -22.32 17.86
N ARG A 58 1.95 -22.11 16.65
CA ARG A 58 0.58 -22.47 16.24
C ARG A 58 -0.50 -21.77 17.07
N ALA A 59 -0.27 -20.50 17.38
CA ALA A 59 -1.21 -19.67 18.09
C ALA A 59 -1.79 -18.58 17.18
N GLU A 60 -3.04 -18.21 17.48
CA GLU A 60 -3.70 -17.05 16.91
C GLU A 60 -3.54 -15.87 17.85
N PHE A 61 -3.06 -14.75 17.32
CA PHE A 61 -2.90 -13.49 18.03
C PHE A 61 -3.77 -12.42 17.41
N VAL A 62 -4.14 -11.44 18.22
CA VAL A 62 -4.53 -10.13 17.71
C VAL A 62 -3.30 -9.24 17.81
N LEU A 63 -2.74 -8.87 16.67
CA LEU A 63 -1.70 -7.87 16.59
C LEU A 63 -2.37 -6.50 16.67
N THR A 64 -2.02 -5.70 17.67
CA THR A 64 -2.43 -4.31 17.78
C THR A 64 -1.22 -3.42 17.61
N LEU A 65 -1.32 -2.45 16.71
CA LEU A 65 -0.34 -1.40 16.52
C LEU A 65 -0.99 -0.06 16.84
N GLU A 66 -0.38 0.73 17.71
CA GLU A 66 -0.79 2.08 18.07
C GLU A 66 0.40 3.04 17.89
N VAL A 67 0.20 4.08 17.08
CA VAL A 67 1.27 4.99 16.68
C VAL A 67 0.81 6.44 16.71
N LEU A 68 1.76 7.36 16.85
CA LEU A 68 1.51 8.77 16.67
C LEU A 68 1.78 9.18 15.22
N GLY A 69 0.97 10.10 14.70
CA GLY A 69 1.14 10.69 13.37
C GLY A 69 1.18 12.22 13.40
N TYR A 70 2.13 12.81 12.68
CA TYR A 70 2.09 14.21 12.23
C TYR A 70 2.69 14.27 10.83
N GLY A 71 2.32 15.21 9.95
CA GLY A 71 2.97 15.25 8.64
C GLY A 71 2.23 16.04 7.57
N PRO A 72 2.88 16.25 6.41
CA PRO A 72 2.84 17.52 5.68
C PRO A 72 1.62 17.74 4.77
N CYS A 73 0.73 16.76 4.64
CA CYS A 73 -0.35 16.82 3.66
C CYS A 73 -1.61 17.52 4.20
N GLY A 74 -1.52 18.85 4.36
CA GLY A 74 -2.67 19.77 4.34
C GLY A 74 -3.83 19.44 5.31
N PRO A 75 -4.99 20.12 5.17
CA PRO A 75 -6.10 20.02 6.11
C PRO A 75 -6.98 18.79 5.85
N TYR A 76 -6.40 17.63 5.53
CA TYR A 76 -7.17 16.39 5.32
C TYR A 76 -7.25 15.62 6.64
N PRO A 77 -8.31 15.79 7.45
CA PRO A 77 -8.28 15.40 8.86
C PRO A 77 -8.51 13.90 9.09
N GLU A 78 -8.70 13.10 8.03
CA GLU A 78 -9.35 11.79 8.12
C GLU A 78 -8.75 10.73 7.17
N ARG A 79 -7.45 10.80 6.86
CA ARG A 79 -6.84 9.74 6.05
C ARG A 79 -6.46 8.54 6.92
N SER A 80 -6.83 7.35 6.46
CA SER A 80 -6.23 6.11 6.97
C SER A 80 -4.73 6.14 6.70
N LEU A 81 -3.95 5.79 7.72
CA LEU A 81 -2.50 5.66 7.60
C LEU A 81 -2.20 4.21 7.17
N TYR A 82 -1.36 4.03 6.14
CA TYR A 82 -1.03 2.70 5.64
C TYR A 82 0.39 2.31 6.04
N LEU A 83 0.51 1.16 6.71
CA LEU A 83 1.75 0.66 7.25
C LEU A 83 1.97 -0.78 6.81
N ARG A 84 3.23 -1.16 6.57
CA ARG A 84 3.60 -2.55 6.33
C ARG A 84 4.44 -3.08 7.46
N LEU A 85 4.08 -4.26 7.95
CA LEU A 85 4.91 -5.05 8.86
C LEU A 85 5.43 -6.28 8.16
N PHE A 86 6.73 -6.47 8.24
CA PHE A 86 7.36 -7.74 7.96
C PHE A 86 7.49 -8.52 9.26
N TYR A 87 7.13 -9.80 9.29
CA TYR A 87 7.23 -10.61 10.50
C TYR A 87 7.82 -11.99 10.24
N GLY A 88 8.54 -12.50 11.22
CA GLY A 88 9.24 -13.78 11.13
C GLY A 88 10.24 -13.95 12.26
N SER A 89 10.96 -15.06 12.27
CA SER A 89 12.00 -15.32 13.27
C SER A 89 13.35 -14.84 12.73
N PRO A 90 14.09 -13.95 13.43
CA PRO A 90 15.43 -13.54 13.02
C PRO A 90 16.38 -14.73 12.78
N GLY A 91 17.10 -14.72 11.67
CA GLY A 91 17.98 -15.83 11.25
C GLY A 91 17.25 -17.09 10.75
N CYS A 92 15.92 -17.07 10.80
CA CYS A 92 15.04 -18.15 10.40
C CYS A 92 14.09 -17.70 9.29
N THR A 93 13.47 -18.67 8.64
CA THR A 93 12.67 -18.45 7.44
C THR A 93 11.46 -19.36 7.45
N PRO A 94 10.32 -18.96 6.86
CA PRO A 94 10.10 -17.74 6.06
C PRO A 94 9.85 -16.45 6.88
N TRP A 95 9.98 -15.31 6.22
CA TRP A 95 9.43 -14.02 6.65
C TRP A 95 8.18 -13.70 5.82
N TYR A 96 7.23 -13.03 6.44
CA TYR A 96 5.93 -12.70 5.86
C TYR A 96 5.72 -11.18 5.88
N ALA A 97 4.83 -10.68 5.04
CA ALA A 97 4.43 -9.28 5.02
C ALA A 97 2.93 -9.16 5.34
N LEU A 98 2.58 -8.12 6.07
CA LEU A 98 1.22 -7.75 6.42
C LEU A 98 1.05 -6.24 6.24
N ASP A 99 0.02 -5.87 5.48
CA ASP A 99 -0.40 -4.48 5.35
C ASP A 99 -1.48 -4.17 6.39
N MET A 100 -1.28 -3.04 7.09
CA MET A 100 -2.18 -2.52 8.10
C MET A 100 -2.73 -1.18 7.65
N VAL A 101 -4.06 -1.10 7.61
CA VAL A 101 -4.79 0.15 7.52
C VAL A 101 -5.02 0.62 8.95
N MET A 102 -4.58 1.83 9.25
CA MET A 102 -4.63 2.41 10.58
C MET A 102 -5.72 3.47 10.65
N GLU A 103 -6.60 3.36 11.63
CA GLU A 103 -7.70 4.28 11.86
C GLU A 103 -7.29 5.36 12.87
N ALA A 104 -7.70 6.61 12.63
CA ALA A 104 -7.52 7.68 13.61
C ALA A 104 -8.49 7.48 14.78
N VAL A 105 -7.95 7.27 15.99
CA VAL A 105 -8.75 6.98 17.20
C VAL A 105 -8.72 8.11 18.23
N GLY A 106 -7.89 9.13 18.01
CA GLY A 106 -7.81 10.26 18.93
C GLY A 106 -6.65 11.22 18.65
N LYS A 107 -6.35 12.04 19.66
CA LYS A 107 -5.26 13.03 19.65
C LYS A 107 -4.44 12.91 20.93
N GLU A 108 -3.12 13.06 20.81
CA GLU A 108 -2.20 13.23 21.93
C GLU A 108 -1.39 14.51 21.69
N GLY A 109 -1.76 15.60 22.38
CA GLY A 109 -1.25 16.93 22.06
C GLY A 109 -1.59 17.32 20.62
N GLU A 110 -0.57 17.67 19.83
CA GLU A 110 -0.71 18.03 18.41
C GLU A 110 -0.75 16.79 17.49
N TYR A 111 -0.46 15.58 18.01
CA TYR A 111 -0.34 14.36 17.23
C TYR A 111 -1.69 13.64 17.10
N THR A 112 -1.93 13.02 15.94
CA THR A 112 -3.04 12.06 15.77
C THR A 112 -2.61 10.70 16.28
N VAL A 113 -3.47 10.04 17.07
CA VAL A 113 -3.27 8.65 17.48
C VAL A 113 -3.94 7.76 16.44
N TYR A 114 -3.16 6.86 15.85
CA TYR A 114 -3.62 5.88 14.89
C TYR A 114 -3.54 4.48 15.48
N ARG A 115 -4.59 3.68 15.31
CA ARG A 115 -4.65 2.30 15.78
C ARG A 115 -5.07 1.37 14.65
N GLY A 116 -4.42 0.22 14.57
CA GLY A 116 -4.77 -0.85 13.65
C GLY A 116 -4.70 -2.19 14.36
N GLU A 117 -5.57 -3.11 13.97
CA GLU A 117 -5.62 -4.46 14.50
C GLU A 117 -5.62 -5.49 13.37
N LYS A 118 -4.93 -6.60 13.58
CA LYS A 118 -4.95 -7.73 12.65
C LYS A 118 -4.88 -9.06 13.36
N ASP A 119 -5.72 -9.98 12.93
CA ASP A 119 -5.56 -11.40 13.26
C ASP A 119 -4.26 -11.93 12.64
N LEU A 120 -3.43 -12.54 13.46
CA LEU A 120 -2.16 -13.13 13.07
C LEU A 120 -2.11 -14.61 13.46
N ASN A 121 -1.99 -15.47 12.46
CA ASN A 121 -1.76 -16.89 12.65
C ASN A 121 -0.26 -17.17 12.56
N TRP A 122 0.36 -17.54 13.69
CA TRP A 122 1.79 -17.77 13.76
C TRP A 122 2.12 -19.24 13.97
N ALA A 123 2.88 -19.81 13.05
CA ALA A 123 3.46 -21.13 13.18
C ALA A 123 4.99 -21.01 13.12
N ALA A 124 5.62 -21.03 14.29
CA ALA A 124 7.06 -20.89 14.40
C ALA A 124 7.77 -22.06 13.66
N PRO A 125 8.76 -21.78 12.79
CA PRO A 125 9.59 -22.83 12.20
C PRO A 125 10.32 -23.63 13.29
N ALA A 126 10.64 -24.89 13.00
CA ALA A 126 11.32 -25.77 13.96
C ALA A 126 12.66 -25.16 14.39
N GLY A 127 12.87 -25.00 15.71
CA GLY A 127 14.07 -24.39 16.28
C GLY A 127 14.07 -22.85 16.31
N CYS A 128 12.99 -22.19 15.88
CA CYS A 128 12.90 -20.73 15.79
C CYS A 128 11.88 -20.19 16.80
N GLY A 129 12.29 -19.96 18.04
CA GLY A 129 11.38 -19.61 19.16
C GLY A 129 11.05 -18.12 19.31
N THR A 130 11.60 -17.24 18.46
CA THR A 130 11.39 -15.79 18.52
C THR A 130 10.47 -15.31 17.41
N LEU A 131 9.73 -14.24 17.64
CA LEU A 131 8.93 -13.56 16.62
C LEU A 131 9.31 -12.09 16.58
N ALA A 132 9.82 -11.64 15.44
CA ALA A 132 10.13 -10.25 15.18
C ALA A 132 9.11 -9.64 14.23
N PHE A 133 8.86 -8.35 14.42
CA PHE A 133 8.08 -7.50 13.53
C PHE A 133 8.92 -6.30 13.14
N LYS A 134 9.01 -6.01 11.85
CA LYS A 134 9.67 -4.82 11.30
C LYS A 134 8.65 -3.97 10.55
N LEU A 135 8.36 -2.80 11.10
CA LEU A 135 7.46 -1.80 10.55
C LEU A 135 8.20 -0.88 9.58
N VAL A 136 7.56 -0.57 8.46
CA VAL A 136 7.96 0.48 7.51
C VAL A 136 6.74 1.33 7.11
N ARG A 137 7.00 2.58 6.75
CA ARG A 137 6.01 3.43 6.07
C ARG A 137 5.92 3.06 4.60
N MET A 138 4.72 3.15 4.03
CA MET A 138 4.49 2.79 2.62
C MET A 138 4.45 3.99 1.70
N LEU A 139 3.87 5.12 2.13
CA LEU A 139 3.73 6.31 1.29
C LEU A 139 4.54 7.51 1.84
N PRO A 140 5.21 8.28 0.97
CA PRO A 140 5.98 9.45 1.39
C PRO A 140 5.07 10.54 1.97
N CYS A 141 3.83 10.60 1.49
CA CYS A 141 2.79 11.52 1.96
C CYS A 141 2.03 11.02 3.20
N ASP A 142 2.23 9.78 3.65
CA ASP A 142 1.63 9.34 4.92
C ASP A 142 2.12 10.24 6.06
N PRO A 143 1.35 10.38 7.15
CA PRO A 143 1.85 10.97 8.38
C PRO A 143 3.23 10.38 8.73
N HIS A 144 4.15 11.23 9.18
CA HIS A 144 5.35 10.77 9.86
C HIS A 144 4.91 10.00 11.09
N VAL A 145 5.47 8.81 11.26
CA VAL A 145 4.97 7.86 12.24
C VAL A 145 5.92 7.78 13.41
N GLY A 146 5.43 8.16 14.59
CA GLY A 146 6.12 8.05 15.86
C GLY A 146 5.79 6.71 16.50
N VAL A 147 6.82 5.89 16.69
CA VAL A 147 6.70 4.58 17.34
C VAL A 147 7.69 4.43 18.47
N ASN A 148 7.34 3.62 19.46
CA ASN A 148 8.24 3.26 20.54
C ASN A 148 8.06 1.78 20.93
N ARG A 149 8.76 1.36 21.98
CA ARG A 149 8.69 0.00 22.51
C ARG A 149 7.25 -0.46 22.79
N ALA A 150 6.39 0.43 23.27
CA ALA A 150 5.01 0.14 23.63
C ALA A 150 4.03 0.18 22.45
N SER A 151 4.43 0.63 21.26
CA SER A 151 3.49 0.78 20.13
C SER A 151 2.90 -0.52 19.60
N LEU A 152 3.57 -1.67 19.77
CA LEU A 152 3.14 -2.94 19.19
C LEU A 152 2.85 -3.99 20.28
N HIS A 153 1.67 -4.60 20.19
CA HIS A 153 1.16 -5.56 21.16
C HIS A 153 0.65 -6.84 20.50
N LEU A 154 0.83 -7.96 21.21
CA LEU A 154 0.25 -9.25 20.86
C LEU A 154 -0.79 -9.64 21.91
N GLY A 155 -2.07 -9.52 21.56
CA GLY A 155 -3.20 -9.91 22.38
C GLY A 155 -3.70 -11.33 22.08
N ARG A 156 -4.48 -11.90 23.01
CA ARG A 156 -5.29 -13.08 22.72
C ARG A 156 -6.48 -12.67 21.85
N LYS A 157 -6.82 -13.50 20.88
CA LYS A 157 -8.11 -13.40 20.20
C LYS A 157 -9.20 -13.83 21.17
N GLU A 158 -9.95 -12.87 21.72
CA GLU A 158 -11.20 -13.19 22.41
C GLU A 158 -12.25 -13.55 21.36
N THR A 159 -12.86 -14.73 21.51
CA THR A 159 -13.94 -15.20 20.64
C THR A 159 -15.23 -14.42 20.93
N HIS A 160 -15.31 -13.17 20.49
CA HIS A 160 -16.56 -12.44 20.49
C HIS A 160 -17.42 -12.79 19.28
N ARG A 161 -18.66 -13.24 19.56
CA ARG A 161 -19.74 -13.43 18.58
C ARG A 161 -19.93 -12.15 17.77
N ALA A 162 -20.01 -12.31 16.45
CA ALA A 162 -20.30 -11.22 15.52
C ALA A 162 -21.60 -10.47 15.90
N PRO A 163 -21.62 -9.14 15.86
CA PRO A 163 -22.86 -8.36 15.79
C PRO A 163 -23.57 -8.60 14.44
N PRO A 164 -24.90 -8.48 14.36
CA PRO A 164 -25.63 -8.62 13.10
C PRO A 164 -25.28 -7.50 12.11
N SER A 165 -25.16 -7.87 10.84
CA SER A 165 -24.85 -7.00 9.70
C SER A 165 -25.90 -5.87 9.52
N PRO A 166 -25.47 -4.62 9.25
CA PRO A 166 -26.36 -3.57 8.75
C PRO A 166 -26.89 -3.90 7.35
N GLN A 167 -28.15 -3.51 7.08
CA GLN A 167 -28.80 -3.66 5.77
C GLN A 167 -28.35 -2.59 4.77
N GLU A 168 -28.23 -3.02 3.52
CA GLU A 168 -27.84 -2.26 2.32
C GLU A 168 -28.93 -1.26 1.87
N PRO A 169 -28.60 0.00 1.50
CA PRO A 169 -29.53 0.89 0.82
C PRO A 169 -29.63 0.61 -0.69
N LYS A 170 -30.84 0.74 -1.23
CA LYS A 170 -31.23 0.50 -2.64
C LYS A 170 -30.68 1.56 -3.64
N PRO A 171 -30.64 1.24 -4.95
CA PRO A 171 -30.01 2.06 -5.99
C PRO A 171 -30.88 3.24 -6.48
N HIS A 172 -30.23 4.26 -7.05
CA HIS A 172 -30.86 5.35 -7.80
C HIS A 172 -30.49 5.33 -9.29
N VAL A 173 -31.42 5.85 -10.10
CA VAL A 173 -31.62 5.73 -11.55
C VAL A 173 -30.63 6.58 -12.39
N PRO A 174 -30.24 6.14 -13.60
CA PRO A 174 -29.31 6.88 -14.47
C PRO A 174 -29.97 8.07 -15.22
N VAL A 175 -29.20 9.14 -15.42
CA VAL A 175 -29.53 10.25 -16.33
C VAL A 175 -28.78 10.07 -17.65
N VAL A 176 -29.52 10.16 -18.76
CA VAL A 176 -29.04 10.08 -20.15
C VAL A 176 -28.71 11.48 -20.67
N VAL A 177 -27.56 11.65 -21.35
CA VAL A 177 -27.31 12.77 -22.27
C VAL A 177 -26.67 12.26 -23.57
N LYS A 178 -27.14 12.80 -24.71
CA LYS A 178 -26.76 12.48 -26.11
C LYS A 178 -25.77 13.53 -26.68
N PRO A 179 -25.12 13.27 -27.85
CA PRO A 179 -23.70 13.54 -28.08
C PRO A 179 -23.40 14.82 -28.89
N VAL A 180 -22.15 15.29 -28.81
CA VAL A 180 -21.47 16.08 -29.85
C VAL A 180 -19.96 15.79 -29.82
N THR A 181 -19.35 15.55 -30.98
CA THR A 181 -17.89 15.53 -31.26
C THR A 181 -17.64 16.69 -32.25
N PRO A 182 -16.55 17.49 -32.17
CA PRO A 182 -15.17 17.01 -32.22
C PRO A 182 -14.17 17.61 -31.20
N CYS A 183 -13.06 16.87 -31.02
CA CYS A 183 -11.91 17.04 -30.11
C CYS A 183 -12.15 16.54 -28.68
N ILE A 184 -11.40 15.49 -28.28
CA ILE A 184 -11.55 14.83 -26.97
C ILE A 184 -10.73 15.61 -25.95
N SER A 185 -11.42 16.33 -25.06
CA SER A 185 -10.85 16.72 -23.78
C SER A 185 -10.88 15.48 -22.88
N VAL A 186 -9.72 15.00 -22.45
CA VAL A 186 -9.62 14.04 -21.34
C VAL A 186 -9.16 14.87 -20.13
N PRO A 187 -10.07 15.47 -19.36
CA PRO A 187 -9.67 16.29 -18.21
C PRO A 187 -9.30 15.45 -16.98
N GLU A 188 -9.70 14.18 -16.92
CA GLU A 188 -9.55 13.33 -15.74
C GLU A 188 -8.81 12.03 -16.07
N VAL A 189 -8.16 11.44 -15.07
CA VAL A 189 -7.53 10.13 -15.19
C VAL A 189 -8.61 9.08 -15.36
N SER A 190 -8.52 8.22 -16.37
CA SER A 190 -9.52 7.19 -16.67
C SER A 190 -8.87 5.87 -17.05
N CYS A 191 -9.59 4.77 -16.83
CA CYS A 191 -9.25 3.46 -17.37
C CYS A 191 -10.48 2.83 -18.03
N VAL A 192 -10.28 2.16 -19.16
CA VAL A 192 -11.32 1.43 -19.88
C VAL A 192 -10.81 0.07 -20.35
N HIS A 193 -11.73 -0.88 -20.53
CA HIS A 193 -11.42 -2.12 -21.24
C HIS A 193 -11.46 -1.86 -22.74
N ASP A 194 -10.52 -2.48 -23.46
CA ASP A 194 -10.39 -2.43 -24.93
C ASP A 194 -9.81 -1.13 -25.53
N GLY A 195 -9.18 -1.26 -26.70
CA GLY A 195 -8.37 -0.26 -27.40
C GLY A 195 -9.15 0.73 -28.25
N GLU A 196 -10.48 0.81 -28.16
CA GLU A 196 -11.25 1.85 -28.87
C GLU A 196 -10.79 3.27 -28.48
N GLU A 197 -10.37 3.48 -27.23
CA GLU A 197 -9.75 4.74 -26.81
C GLU A 197 -8.37 4.97 -27.44
N LEU A 198 -7.57 3.93 -27.66
CA LEU A 198 -6.26 4.05 -28.31
C LEU A 198 -6.42 4.56 -29.75
N GLY A 199 -7.38 4.00 -30.49
CA GLY A 199 -7.70 4.43 -31.84
C GLY A 199 -8.16 5.90 -31.89
N ARG A 200 -8.93 6.35 -30.89
CA ARG A 200 -9.34 7.75 -30.72
C ARG A 200 -8.18 8.69 -30.41
N LEU A 201 -7.17 8.23 -29.70
CA LEU A 201 -5.93 8.97 -29.40
C LEU A 201 -4.89 8.88 -30.54
N GLY A 202 -5.22 8.23 -31.66
CA GLY A 202 -4.28 8.00 -32.75
C GLY A 202 -3.13 7.05 -32.39
N LEU A 203 -3.27 6.33 -31.26
CA LEU A 203 -2.30 5.36 -30.79
C LEU A 203 -2.65 3.98 -31.35
N ALA A 204 -1.72 3.41 -32.11
CA ALA A 204 -1.78 2.02 -32.52
C ALA A 204 -0.79 1.22 -31.68
N ILE A 205 -1.28 0.33 -30.82
CA ILE A 205 -0.41 -0.65 -30.17
C ILE A 205 -0.03 -1.68 -31.22
N ARG A 206 1.15 -1.48 -31.80
CA ARG A 206 1.77 -2.48 -32.65
C ARG A 206 1.96 -3.74 -31.82
N ARG A 207 1.67 -4.91 -32.40
CA ARG A 207 2.04 -6.20 -31.78
C ARG A 207 3.56 -6.27 -31.72
N ILE A 208 4.09 -6.10 -30.52
CA ILE A 208 5.52 -6.21 -30.20
C ILE A 208 5.73 -7.57 -29.55
N SER A 209 6.77 -8.28 -29.98
CA SER A 209 7.05 -9.62 -29.50
C SER A 209 7.44 -9.61 -28.01
N LEU A 210 7.26 -10.73 -27.32
CA LEU A 210 7.63 -10.85 -25.91
C LEU A 210 9.13 -10.62 -25.67
N THR A 211 9.97 -11.00 -26.64
CA THR A 211 11.43 -10.89 -26.55
C THR A 211 11.96 -9.47 -26.77
N GLU A 212 11.16 -8.57 -27.32
CA GLU A 212 11.52 -7.16 -27.55
C GLU A 212 11.12 -6.26 -26.37
N ARG A 213 10.43 -6.83 -25.37
CA ARG A 213 9.98 -6.09 -24.18
C ARG A 213 11.05 -6.07 -23.11
N VAL A 214 11.11 -4.96 -22.37
CA VAL A 214 11.97 -4.81 -21.21
C VAL A 214 11.32 -5.52 -20.02
N GLU A 215 12.07 -6.40 -19.36
CA GLU A 215 11.60 -7.03 -18.11
C GLU A 215 11.49 -5.98 -17.01
N LEU A 216 10.35 -5.96 -16.33
CA LEU A 216 10.14 -5.11 -15.17
C LEU A 216 10.70 -5.78 -13.90
N PRO A 217 11.29 -5.00 -12.99
CA PRO A 217 11.70 -5.52 -11.69
C PRO A 217 10.49 -5.68 -10.77
N ASP A 218 10.53 -6.71 -9.92
CA ASP A 218 9.56 -6.88 -8.84
C ASP A 218 9.63 -5.68 -7.89
N THR A 219 8.48 -5.13 -7.52
CA THR A 219 8.40 -3.95 -6.65
C THR A 219 7.30 -4.08 -5.62
N PHE A 220 7.65 -4.00 -4.35
CA PHE A 220 6.75 -4.40 -3.28
C PHE A 220 5.91 -3.26 -2.74
N SER A 221 6.35 -2.01 -2.91
CA SER A 221 5.75 -0.83 -2.30
C SER A 221 5.96 0.45 -3.13
N PRO A 222 5.27 1.55 -2.78
CA PRO A 222 5.54 2.84 -3.39
C PRO A 222 7.00 3.34 -3.21
N SER A 223 7.68 2.87 -2.16
CA SER A 223 9.05 3.28 -1.83
C SER A 223 10.10 2.77 -2.82
N ASP A 224 10.00 1.51 -3.22
CA ASP A 224 10.85 0.82 -4.18
C ASP A 224 10.34 0.94 -5.62
N ALA A 225 9.23 1.66 -5.83
CA ALA A 225 8.68 1.90 -7.16
C ALA A 225 9.68 2.58 -8.09
N VAL A 226 9.91 1.93 -9.24
CA VAL A 226 10.84 2.37 -10.28
C VAL A 226 10.16 3.35 -11.24
N ILE A 227 10.89 4.37 -11.67
CA ILE A 227 10.38 5.34 -12.66
C ILE A 227 10.40 4.69 -14.04
N LEU A 228 9.23 4.63 -14.68
CA LEU A 228 9.08 4.15 -16.05
C LEU A 228 9.01 5.32 -17.03
N GLY A 229 9.78 5.22 -18.10
CA GLY A 229 9.63 6.06 -19.29
C GLY A 229 8.72 5.40 -20.34
N PRO A 230 8.51 6.04 -21.49
CA PRO A 230 7.82 5.42 -22.61
C PRO A 230 8.53 4.13 -23.04
N GLY A 231 7.77 3.07 -23.29
CA GLY A 231 8.35 1.77 -23.64
C GLY A 231 7.36 0.61 -23.60
N HIS A 232 7.87 -0.58 -23.89
CA HIS A 232 7.13 -1.83 -23.87
C HIS A 232 7.79 -2.78 -22.89
N TYR A 233 6.99 -3.27 -21.97
CA TYR A 233 7.42 -3.93 -20.77
C TYR A 233 6.74 -5.28 -20.60
N LEU A 234 7.40 -6.16 -19.86
CA LEU A 234 6.93 -7.48 -19.47
C LEU A 234 7.13 -7.62 -17.96
N GLY A 235 6.04 -7.75 -17.21
CA GLY A 235 6.10 -8.07 -15.78
C GLY A 235 5.55 -9.46 -15.50
N GLU A 236 5.74 -9.93 -14.28
CA GLU A 236 5.26 -11.23 -13.81
C GLU A 236 4.64 -11.04 -12.43
N LEU A 237 3.60 -11.82 -12.11
CA LEU A 237 2.95 -11.83 -10.81
C LEU A 237 2.58 -13.26 -10.44
N GLY A 238 2.58 -13.57 -9.15
CA GLY A 238 2.20 -14.88 -8.61
C GLY A 238 3.35 -15.89 -8.52
N ALA A 239 4.53 -15.57 -9.05
CA ALA A 239 5.71 -16.42 -8.91
C ALA A 239 6.22 -16.46 -7.46
N ILE A 240 6.97 -17.51 -7.10
CA ILE A 240 7.67 -17.58 -5.82
C ILE A 240 8.98 -16.80 -5.95
N LEU A 241 9.06 -15.65 -5.28
CA LEU A 241 10.14 -14.68 -5.41
C LEU A 241 11.41 -15.07 -4.65
N ASN A 242 11.28 -15.96 -3.67
CA ASN A 242 12.41 -16.41 -2.90
C ASN A 242 12.21 -17.85 -2.43
N ARG A 243 13.30 -18.48 -1.99
CA ARG A 243 13.30 -19.82 -1.41
C ARG A 243 12.39 -20.00 -0.17
N TYR A 244 11.72 -18.94 0.26
CA TYR A 244 10.86 -18.87 1.44
C TYR A 244 9.36 -18.87 1.07
N GLY A 245 9.03 -19.04 -0.20
CA GLY A 245 7.64 -19.16 -0.63
C GLY A 245 6.89 -17.83 -0.64
N MET A 246 7.59 -16.69 -0.59
CA MET A 246 6.96 -15.39 -0.77
C MET A 246 6.41 -15.31 -2.19
N GLN A 247 5.09 -15.28 -2.29
CA GLN A 247 4.42 -15.14 -3.57
C GLN A 247 4.43 -13.67 -3.97
N ASP A 248 4.78 -13.42 -5.22
CA ASP A 248 4.61 -12.11 -5.82
C ASP A 248 3.12 -11.78 -5.96
N ASN A 249 2.71 -10.66 -5.39
CA ASN A 249 1.31 -10.26 -5.40
C ASN A 249 1.09 -8.85 -5.92
N GLN A 250 2.14 -8.08 -6.16
CA GLN A 250 1.97 -6.69 -6.59
C GLN A 250 3.26 -6.11 -7.16
N ASP A 251 3.07 -5.12 -8.02
CA ASP A 251 4.10 -4.23 -8.54
C ASP A 251 3.71 -2.77 -8.40
N TRP A 252 4.71 -1.91 -8.19
CA TRP A 252 4.62 -0.48 -8.07
C TRP A 252 5.59 0.24 -9.02
N TYR A 253 5.07 1.17 -9.82
CA TYR A 253 5.85 1.98 -10.74
C TYR A 253 5.51 3.46 -10.62
N LYS A 254 6.47 4.34 -10.96
CA LYS A 254 6.31 5.79 -11.03
C LYS A 254 6.26 6.25 -12.47
N ILE A 255 5.31 7.12 -12.78
CA ILE A 255 5.18 7.76 -14.09
C ILE A 255 5.34 9.26 -13.88
N ALA A 256 6.47 9.81 -14.31
CA ALA A 256 6.75 11.25 -14.22
C ALA A 256 6.45 11.93 -15.56
N LEU A 257 5.55 12.92 -15.54
CA LEU A 257 5.12 13.66 -16.71
C LEU A 257 5.53 15.13 -16.61
N LYS A 258 5.91 15.69 -17.75
CA LYS A 258 6.08 17.14 -17.90
C LYS A 258 4.70 17.81 -18.00
N PRO A 259 4.62 19.14 -17.82
CA PRO A 259 3.38 19.87 -18.00
C PRO A 259 2.75 19.55 -19.35
N ARG A 260 1.43 19.38 -19.35
CA ARG A 260 0.59 19.20 -20.54
C ARG A 260 0.85 17.91 -21.32
N GLN A 261 1.55 16.94 -20.73
CA GLN A 261 1.63 15.58 -21.27
C GLN A 261 0.51 14.71 -20.69
N ALA A 262 0.21 13.59 -21.33
CA ALA A 262 -0.59 12.52 -20.77
C ALA A 262 0.18 11.20 -20.89
N ALA A 263 0.08 10.36 -19.85
CA ALA A 263 0.50 8.97 -19.93
C ALA A 263 -0.64 8.12 -20.47
N VAL A 264 -0.34 7.23 -21.40
CA VAL A 264 -1.24 6.19 -21.87
C VAL A 264 -0.60 4.85 -21.57
N ALA A 265 -1.21 4.10 -20.66
CA ALA A 265 -0.73 2.80 -20.20
C ALA A 265 -1.68 1.71 -20.66
N TYR A 266 -1.18 0.77 -21.45
CA TYR A 266 -1.91 -0.42 -21.90
C TYR A 266 -1.45 -1.65 -21.14
N PHE A 267 -2.40 -2.45 -20.70
CA PHE A 267 -2.21 -3.66 -19.91
C PHE A 267 -2.87 -4.85 -20.59
N GLU A 268 -2.19 -5.99 -20.62
CA GLU A 268 -2.75 -7.25 -21.10
C GLU A 268 -2.21 -8.42 -20.26
N PRO A 269 -3.08 -9.22 -19.60
CA PRO A 269 -2.64 -10.40 -18.87
C PRO A 269 -2.27 -11.52 -19.84
N LEU A 270 -1.25 -12.31 -19.49
CA LEU A 270 -0.90 -13.55 -20.15
C LEU A 270 -1.22 -14.75 -19.25
N GLY A 271 -1.78 -15.80 -19.85
CA GLY A 271 -2.07 -17.04 -19.14
C GLY A 271 -3.27 -16.91 -18.20
N SER A 272 -3.09 -17.31 -16.93
CA SER A 272 -4.16 -17.39 -15.93
C SER A 272 -4.17 -16.24 -14.92
N LEU A 273 -3.33 -15.23 -15.14
CA LEU A 273 -3.19 -14.08 -14.26
C LEU A 273 -4.48 -13.24 -14.26
N PHE A 274 -5.02 -12.99 -13.07
CA PHE A 274 -6.02 -11.97 -12.83
C PHE A 274 -5.39 -10.87 -11.97
N TYR A 275 -5.51 -9.63 -12.43
CA TYR A 275 -4.97 -8.46 -11.73
C TYR A 275 -5.99 -7.34 -11.61
N HIS A 276 -5.65 -6.37 -10.76
CA HIS A 276 -6.29 -5.07 -10.59
C HIS A 276 -5.21 -4.00 -10.78
N VAL A 277 -5.47 -3.00 -11.62
CA VAL A 277 -4.59 -1.84 -11.79
C VAL A 277 -5.21 -0.64 -11.08
N PHE A 278 -4.40 0.08 -10.32
CA PHE A 278 -4.73 1.38 -9.75
C PHE A 278 -3.77 2.42 -10.32
N ILE A 279 -4.31 3.55 -10.76
CA ILE A 279 -3.53 4.77 -10.96
C ILE A 279 -3.79 5.65 -9.75
N THR A 280 -2.73 5.94 -9.01
CA THR A 280 -2.82 6.79 -7.83
C THR A 280 -1.93 8.02 -7.96
N ASP A 281 -2.22 9.04 -7.18
CA ASP A 281 -1.25 10.12 -6.97
C ASP A 281 -0.08 9.60 -6.08
N PRO A 282 1.01 10.36 -5.90
CA PRO A 282 2.14 9.95 -5.05
C PRO A 282 1.77 9.77 -3.58
N CYS A 283 0.59 10.22 -3.19
CA CYS A 283 0.04 10.15 -1.86
C CYS A 283 -0.96 8.99 -1.68
N GLY A 284 -1.11 8.12 -2.69
CA GLY A 284 -1.97 6.94 -2.63
C GLY A 284 -3.45 7.20 -2.90
N ILE A 285 -3.84 8.40 -3.34
CA ILE A 285 -5.23 8.66 -3.78
C ILE A 285 -5.47 7.88 -5.05
N VAL A 286 -6.40 6.93 -5.02
CA VAL A 286 -6.88 6.26 -6.23
C VAL A 286 -7.60 7.29 -7.10
N LEU A 287 -6.99 7.61 -8.24
CA LEU A 287 -7.55 8.51 -9.25
C LEU A 287 -8.47 7.72 -10.20
N THR A 288 -8.07 6.48 -10.50
CA THR A 288 -8.88 5.50 -11.22
C THR A 288 -8.34 4.11 -10.93
N ASP A 289 -9.18 3.10 -11.13
CA ASP A 289 -8.79 1.71 -11.07
C ASP A 289 -9.53 0.88 -12.13
N ILE A 290 -8.97 -0.28 -12.45
CA ILE A 290 -9.60 -1.22 -13.38
C ILE A 290 -9.21 -2.66 -13.03
N SER A 291 -10.22 -3.52 -12.96
CA SER A 291 -10.06 -4.95 -12.65
C SER A 291 -10.16 -5.81 -13.90
N GLY A 292 -9.19 -6.69 -14.13
CA GLY A 292 -9.27 -7.72 -15.15
C GLY A 292 -9.47 -7.22 -16.59
N GLY A 293 -10.04 -8.08 -17.42
CA GLY A 293 -10.25 -7.87 -18.86
C GLY A 293 -9.15 -8.48 -19.75
N PRO A 294 -9.43 -8.71 -21.04
CA PRO A 294 -8.44 -9.21 -22.00
C PRO A 294 -7.35 -8.17 -22.27
N ALA A 295 -7.69 -6.89 -22.22
CA ALA A 295 -6.78 -5.77 -22.23
C ALA A 295 -7.45 -4.52 -21.63
N SER A 296 -6.65 -3.65 -21.04
CA SER A 296 -7.10 -2.43 -20.38
C SER A 296 -6.19 -1.25 -20.75
N VAL A 297 -6.77 -0.07 -20.91
CA VAL A 297 -6.06 1.16 -21.24
C VAL A 297 -6.38 2.18 -20.18
N CYS A 298 -5.35 2.82 -19.64
CA CYS A 298 -5.48 3.93 -18.72
C CYS A 298 -4.83 5.18 -19.31
N VAL A 299 -5.51 6.32 -19.20
CA VAL A 299 -5.05 7.63 -19.65
C VAL A 299 -4.94 8.54 -18.43
N ALA A 300 -3.77 9.12 -18.21
CA ALA A 300 -3.48 10.02 -17.09
C ALA A 300 -2.93 11.36 -17.60
N PRO A 301 -3.80 12.37 -17.83
CA PRO A 301 -3.39 13.70 -18.29
C PRO A 301 -2.79 14.53 -17.17
N CYS A 302 -1.70 15.23 -17.47
CA CYS A 302 -1.03 16.17 -16.58
C CYS A 302 -1.40 17.61 -16.94
N GLY A 303 -1.64 18.43 -15.92
CA GLY A 303 -1.99 19.84 -16.05
C GLY A 303 -0.79 20.74 -16.40
N GLU A 304 -0.80 21.97 -15.88
CA GLU A 304 0.22 22.99 -16.18
C GLU A 304 1.53 22.84 -15.36
N GLU A 305 1.58 21.91 -14.42
CA GLU A 305 2.77 21.61 -13.60
C GLU A 305 3.29 20.19 -13.87
N ASN A 306 4.47 19.84 -13.34
CA ASN A 306 4.95 18.46 -13.42
C ASN A 306 4.04 17.54 -12.59
N CYS A 307 3.69 16.38 -13.14
CA CYS A 307 2.89 15.38 -12.43
C CYS A 307 3.70 14.12 -12.18
N THR A 308 3.41 13.45 -11.07
CA THR A 308 3.85 12.08 -10.84
C THR A 308 2.62 11.25 -10.52
N TYR A 309 2.46 10.14 -11.23
CA TYR A 309 1.49 9.12 -10.90
C TYR A 309 2.19 7.87 -10.42
N MET A 310 1.51 7.13 -9.55
CA MET A 310 1.88 5.78 -9.17
C MET A 310 0.99 4.81 -9.94
N LEU A 311 1.61 3.81 -10.55
CA LEU A 311 0.94 2.68 -11.15
C LEU A 311 1.11 1.51 -10.20
N HIS A 312 0.00 0.99 -9.67
CA HIS A 312 -0.03 -0.15 -8.77
C HIS A 312 -0.78 -1.30 -9.41
N ILE A 313 -0.10 -2.41 -9.62
CA ILE A 313 -0.67 -3.60 -10.26
C ILE A 313 -0.73 -4.69 -9.19
N VAL A 314 -1.93 -5.17 -8.87
CA VAL A 314 -2.15 -6.15 -7.81
C VAL A 314 -2.67 -7.44 -8.41
N ARG A 315 -2.04 -8.56 -8.09
CA ARG A 315 -2.56 -9.88 -8.40
C ARG A 315 -3.76 -10.19 -7.52
N THR A 316 -4.90 -10.45 -8.14
CA THR A 316 -6.11 -10.87 -7.42
C THR A 316 -6.25 -12.40 -7.40
N ARG A 317 -5.81 -13.09 -8.46
CA ARG A 317 -5.82 -14.57 -8.55
C ARG A 317 -4.85 -15.05 -9.64
N GLY A 318 -4.49 -16.34 -9.56
CA GLY A 318 -3.68 -17.01 -10.57
C GLY A 318 -2.21 -16.61 -10.48
N GLU A 319 -1.48 -16.92 -11.54
CA GLU A 319 -0.08 -16.54 -11.73
C GLU A 319 0.16 -16.38 -13.23
N GLY A 320 1.14 -15.54 -13.58
CA GLY A 320 1.56 -15.35 -14.95
C GLY A 320 2.15 -13.99 -15.23
N LYS A 321 2.38 -13.74 -16.50
CA LYS A 321 2.98 -12.50 -16.99
C LYS A 321 1.92 -11.48 -17.37
N TYR A 322 2.29 -10.21 -17.42
CA TYR A 322 1.47 -9.15 -18.00
C TYR A 322 2.31 -8.29 -18.93
N LEU A 323 1.66 -7.78 -19.97
CA LEU A 323 2.23 -6.79 -20.88
C LEU A 323 1.88 -5.41 -20.36
N LEU A 324 2.86 -4.52 -20.30
CA LEU A 324 2.65 -3.09 -20.12
C LEU A 324 3.21 -2.35 -21.34
N SER A 325 2.46 -1.45 -21.94
CA SER A 325 3.00 -0.48 -22.91
C SER A 325 2.67 0.92 -22.44
N LEU A 326 3.70 1.76 -22.29
CA LEU A 326 3.57 3.12 -21.78
C LEU A 326 3.96 4.12 -22.87
N PHE A 327 3.09 5.08 -23.12
CA PHE A 327 3.32 6.16 -24.07
C PHE A 327 3.11 7.50 -23.37
N PHE A 328 3.94 8.49 -23.70
CA PHE A 328 3.68 9.88 -23.33
C PHE A 328 3.24 10.63 -24.57
N VAL A 329 2.06 11.24 -24.50
CA VAL A 329 1.44 11.99 -25.58
C VAL A 329 1.18 13.42 -25.13
N GLU A 330 1.01 14.34 -26.07
CA GLU A 330 0.51 15.68 -25.79
C GLU A 330 -0.95 15.71 -26.24
N PRO A 331 -1.94 15.67 -25.34
CA PRO A 331 -3.34 15.79 -25.72
C PRO A 331 -3.57 17.15 -26.41
N CYS A 332 -4.37 17.14 -27.47
CA CYS A 332 -4.71 18.36 -28.21
C CYS A 332 -5.39 19.39 -27.29
N ARG A 333 -5.07 20.67 -27.51
CA ARG A 333 -5.77 21.82 -26.90
C ARG A 333 -7.24 21.85 -27.28
#